data_AF-A0A813HWG9-F1
#
_entry.id   AF-A0A813HWG9-F1
#
_cell.length_a   1.000
_cell.length_b   1.000
_cell.length_c   1.000
_cell.angle_alpha   90.00
_cell.angle_beta   90.00
_cell.angle_gamma   90.00
#
_symmetry.space_group_name_H-M   'P 1'
#
loop_
_entity.id
_entity.type
_entity.pdbx_description
1 polymer ?
#
loop_
_entity_poly.entity_id
_entity_poly.type
_entity_poly.pdbx_seq_one_letter_code
_entity_poly.pdbx_strand_id
1 'polypeptide(L)'
;MLGAMDALSSPWSCWLGPPGPLSGNPSEAHRAVVGHPGQELLGRARHEPLGSSRHAQEKEGPSAWPVGAASCVIAVGGALAFHRQATKHGKRRPRSSFRLGAQAARSSAHHLAGSAAAHTIRPIRTIRIASAAAPEWTAGQQDTREFGSEEEYLAFLESMAELPQGFRVGNGRLKFVAVEAPDIGELPMNLTLIALDEPTEAWAAVFTQNAFPGAPVKVGRSRQAAGVALQAVVVNNKISNVMPGDEDGGVGASERLCQSVARELDTLGSGPHSVLPCSTGVIGWRLPADDMISAVPALVASLQPGSALPAAKGIMTTDRYPKLSSVQLPGGGRIVGVAKGAGMIEPNMATMLGYLLTDVAFSRQELQEMLDSAIGSSFNSISVDGDESTSDTVVLLSSCKLPPAAAGAASEASRRDFEAGLREVCSDLAAQLVHNGEGTQHVIRVAVTGAVDDATAKRVGRAVVNGPLFKCAVAGNDPNVGRLIGKVGQALGAEGTRLGMAGPDCTCRIGGEAIFENGKFTLDAEKEKRLSAHLKFAAADSSLKYPPHRRVVDVEVCLGGGGSGQAVVLGSDLTTEYVLINADYRS
;
A
#
# COMPACT_ATOMS: atom_id res chain seq x y z
N MET A 1 -6.78 48.86 37.26
CA MET A 1 -5.73 49.82 36.85
C MET A 1 -5.21 49.35 35.50
N LEU A 2 -5.09 50.28 34.57
CA LEU A 2 -5.01 50.15 33.12
C LEU A 2 -3.76 49.44 32.55
N GLY A 3 -3.91 48.93 31.31
CA GLY A 3 -2.85 48.66 30.30
C GLY A 3 -3.20 47.45 29.42
N ALA A 4 -3.99 47.55 28.33
CA ALA A 4 -3.64 47.96 26.95
C ALA A 4 -2.48 47.13 26.35
N MET A 5 -2.73 46.14 25.48
CA MET A 5 -2.96 46.19 24.01
C MET A 5 -1.70 46.41 23.15
N ASP A 6 -1.70 45.66 22.04
CA ASP A 6 -0.95 45.78 20.77
C ASP A 6 0.36 44.99 20.53
N ALA A 7 0.18 43.89 19.79
CA ALA A 7 0.55 43.68 18.38
C ALA A 7 1.99 43.90 17.87
N LEU A 8 2.48 42.83 17.21
CA LEU A 8 3.25 42.75 15.95
C LEU A 8 4.63 43.42 15.85
N SER A 9 5.65 42.61 15.54
CA SER A 9 6.36 42.66 14.23
C SER A 9 7.62 41.78 14.19
N SER A 10 7.73 40.99 13.13
CA SER A 10 8.99 40.48 12.57
C SER A 10 9.65 41.56 11.70
N PRO A 11 10.97 41.46 11.42
CA PRO A 11 11.41 41.82 10.07
C PRO A 11 12.60 40.99 9.57
N TRP A 12 12.44 40.36 8.40
CA TRP A 12 13.50 40.23 7.39
C TRP A 12 12.87 40.43 6.01
N SER A 13 13.11 41.62 5.45
CA SER A 13 12.87 42.03 4.07
C SER A 13 14.22 42.24 3.39
N CYS A 14 14.29 42.09 2.05
CA CYS A 14 15.32 42.61 1.11
C CYS A 14 15.15 41.85 -0.24
N TRP A 15 14.96 42.38 -1.46
CA TRP A 15 14.84 43.73 -2.06
C TRP A 15 14.21 43.57 -3.46
N LEU A 16 13.30 44.46 -3.85
CA LEU A 16 13.12 44.94 -5.24
C LEU A 16 12.85 46.44 -5.16
N GLY A 17 13.58 47.22 -5.99
CA GLY A 17 13.40 48.67 -6.13
C GLY A 17 12.68 49.05 -7.44
N PRO A 18 12.11 50.27 -7.53
CA PRO A 18 10.93 50.61 -8.35
C PRO A 18 11.21 51.85 -9.27
N PRO A 19 10.26 52.77 -9.61
CA PRO A 19 8.94 52.69 -10.27
C PRO A 19 8.77 53.68 -11.46
N GLY A 20 7.61 53.68 -12.15
CA GLY A 20 7.08 54.86 -12.86
C GLY A 20 5.79 54.63 -13.67
N PRO A 21 4.87 55.62 -13.80
CA PRO A 21 3.41 55.39 -13.77
C PRO A 21 2.63 55.85 -15.02
N LEU A 22 1.34 55.49 -15.14
CA LEU A 22 0.18 56.42 -15.21
C LEU A 22 -1.13 55.79 -15.73
N SER A 23 -2.19 55.99 -14.93
CA SER A 23 -3.62 56.25 -15.20
C SER A 23 -4.29 55.96 -16.56
N GLY A 24 -5.52 55.43 -16.49
CA GLY A 24 -6.62 55.87 -17.36
C GLY A 24 -7.61 54.78 -17.80
N ASN A 25 -8.82 54.81 -17.27
CA ASN A 25 -10.07 54.26 -17.83
C ASN A 25 -11.03 55.46 -17.97
N PRO A 26 -12.22 55.42 -18.63
CA PRO A 26 -12.85 54.41 -19.51
C PRO A 26 -13.52 55.03 -20.78
N SER A 27 -14.10 54.23 -21.70
CA SER A 27 -15.45 54.47 -22.32
C SER A 27 -15.77 53.60 -23.55
N GLU A 28 -16.93 52.96 -23.49
CA GLU A 28 -17.99 52.65 -24.48
C GLU A 28 -17.81 52.66 -26.04
N ALA A 29 -18.47 51.64 -26.62
CA ALA A 29 -19.34 51.62 -27.82
C ALA A 29 -18.73 51.64 -29.25
N HIS A 30 -18.97 50.57 -30.04
CA HIS A 30 -20.06 50.50 -31.05
C HIS A 30 -19.98 49.25 -31.97
N ARG A 31 -21.18 48.86 -32.43
CA ARG A 31 -21.60 47.86 -33.45
C ARG A 31 -20.79 47.88 -34.76
N ALA A 32 -20.65 46.72 -35.43
CA ALA A 32 -21.51 46.29 -36.56
C ALA A 32 -20.88 45.22 -37.50
N VAL A 33 -21.73 44.24 -37.78
CA VAL A 33 -21.88 43.25 -38.87
C VAL A 33 -21.29 43.62 -40.26
N VAL A 34 -20.78 42.62 -41.00
CA VAL A 34 -21.20 42.14 -42.36
C VAL A 34 -20.06 41.40 -43.10
N GLY A 35 -20.34 40.16 -43.56
CA GLY A 35 -20.12 39.77 -44.97
C GLY A 35 -18.93 38.89 -45.39
N HIS A 36 -19.22 37.61 -45.64
CA HIS A 36 -18.51 36.63 -46.52
C HIS A 36 -18.42 37.08 -48.02
N PRO A 37 -17.80 36.35 -49.02
CA PRO A 37 -17.50 34.90 -49.11
C PRO A 37 -16.22 34.43 -49.91
N GLY A 38 -16.02 33.10 -49.98
CA GLY A 38 -15.34 32.36 -51.10
C GLY A 38 -14.17 31.45 -50.68
N GLN A 39 -14.35 30.14 -50.42
CA GLN A 39 -14.39 28.93 -51.30
C GLN A 39 -13.04 28.39 -51.83
N GLU A 40 -12.67 27.16 -51.39
CA GLU A 40 -12.22 25.95 -52.15
C GLU A 40 -11.73 24.89 -51.12
N LEU A 41 -12.41 23.77 -50.85
CA LEU A 41 -12.53 22.45 -51.54
C LEU A 41 -11.30 21.51 -51.45
N LEU A 42 -11.55 20.32 -50.85
CA LEU A 42 -10.90 18.98 -50.92
C LEU A 42 -10.76 18.41 -49.49
N GLY A 43 -11.19 17.21 -49.08
CA GLY A 43 -11.92 16.09 -49.67
C GLY A 43 -11.97 15.02 -48.57
N ARG A 44 -13.16 14.49 -48.25
CA ARG A 44 -13.38 13.48 -47.19
C ARG A 44 -13.21 12.06 -47.74
N ALA A 45 -12.66 11.15 -46.94
CA ALA A 45 -12.92 9.72 -47.05
C ALA A 45 -13.21 9.13 -45.67
N ARG A 46 -14.39 8.52 -45.53
CA ARG A 46 -14.83 7.69 -44.39
C ARG A 46 -14.62 6.23 -44.77
N HIS A 47 -14.25 5.38 -43.80
CA HIS A 47 -14.36 3.93 -43.93
C HIS A 47 -15.42 3.42 -42.94
N GLU A 48 -16.40 2.68 -43.47
CA GLU A 48 -17.30 1.79 -42.73
C GLU A 48 -16.93 0.32 -43.01
N PRO A 49 -17.34 -0.63 -42.15
CA PRO A 49 -16.85 -2.01 -42.14
C PRO A 49 -17.72 -2.96 -42.98
N LEU A 50 -17.11 -4.04 -43.47
CA LEU A 50 -17.78 -5.16 -44.14
C LEU A 50 -17.83 -6.38 -43.22
N GLY A 51 -18.97 -7.06 -43.19
CA GLY A 51 -19.10 -8.43 -42.72
C GLY A 51 -19.88 -9.28 -43.72
N SER A 52 -19.52 -10.56 -43.84
CA SER A 52 -20.45 -11.69 -44.14
C SER A 52 -19.75 -13.06 -44.19
N SER A 53 -20.18 -13.95 -43.27
CA SER A 53 -20.55 -15.38 -43.38
C SER A 53 -19.80 -16.44 -44.24
N ARG A 54 -19.47 -17.55 -43.53
CA ARG A 54 -19.70 -19.01 -43.79
C ARG A 54 -19.15 -19.70 -45.07
N HIS A 55 -18.29 -20.72 -44.91
CA HIS A 55 -18.57 -22.16 -45.10
C HIS A 55 -17.34 -23.08 -44.86
N ALA A 56 -17.62 -24.35 -44.60
CA ALA A 56 -16.76 -25.41 -44.04
C ALA A 56 -15.91 -26.17 -45.07
N GLN A 57 -14.81 -26.82 -44.62
CA GLN A 57 -14.57 -28.28 -44.75
C GLN A 57 -13.14 -28.69 -44.32
N GLU A 58 -13.06 -29.87 -43.72
CA GLU A 58 -11.87 -30.62 -43.29
C GLU A 58 -10.94 -31.04 -44.45
N LYS A 59 -9.63 -31.15 -44.18
CA LYS A 59 -8.83 -32.38 -44.42
C LYS A 59 -7.36 -32.26 -43.96
N GLU A 60 -6.94 -33.36 -43.33
CA GLU A 60 -5.63 -33.96 -42.99
C GLU A 60 -4.31 -33.35 -43.53
N GLY A 61 -3.26 -33.35 -42.67
CA GLY A 61 -1.87 -32.90 -42.95
C GLY A 61 -1.00 -33.93 -43.70
N PRO A 62 0.33 -34.03 -43.48
CA PRO A 62 1.29 -33.07 -42.93
C PRO A 62 2.41 -32.72 -43.96
N SER A 63 3.12 -31.59 -43.82
CA SER A 63 4.43 -31.44 -44.47
C SER A 63 5.36 -30.48 -43.73
N ALA A 64 6.60 -30.94 -43.62
CA ALA A 64 7.72 -30.33 -42.91
C ALA A 64 8.13 -28.98 -43.51
N TRP A 65 8.53 -28.04 -42.64
CA TRP A 65 9.16 -26.77 -43.03
C TRP A 65 10.62 -26.74 -42.56
N PRO A 66 11.57 -26.27 -43.39
CA PRO A 66 12.98 -26.23 -43.04
C PRO A 66 13.35 -24.97 -42.26
N VAL A 67 14.39 -25.13 -41.44
CA VAL A 67 15.06 -24.11 -40.65
C VAL A 67 15.90 -23.21 -41.57
N GLY A 68 15.74 -21.89 -41.46
CA GLY A 68 16.55 -20.90 -42.16
C GLY A 68 16.86 -19.72 -41.25
N ALA A 69 18.09 -19.70 -40.71
CA ALA A 69 18.62 -18.62 -39.89
C ALA A 69 19.08 -17.45 -40.77
N ALA A 70 18.67 -16.23 -40.42
CA ALA A 70 19.20 -15.00 -40.99
C ALA A 70 19.96 -14.21 -39.91
N SER A 71 21.29 -14.22 -40.00
CA SER A 71 22.18 -13.29 -39.30
C SER A 71 22.60 -12.20 -40.27
N CYS A 72 22.37 -10.94 -39.91
CA CYS A 72 22.83 -9.78 -40.67
C CYS A 72 24.13 -9.26 -40.04
N VAL A 73 25.22 -9.30 -40.81
CA VAL A 73 26.52 -8.68 -40.51
C VAL A 73 26.68 -7.51 -41.47
N ILE A 74 26.99 -6.32 -40.94
CA ILE A 74 27.55 -5.20 -41.70
C ILE A 74 28.94 -4.88 -41.16
N ALA A 75 29.78 -4.44 -42.09
CA ALA A 75 31.21 -4.65 -42.22
C ALA A 75 32.15 -3.83 -41.33
N VAL A 76 33.36 -4.40 -41.30
CA VAL A 76 34.67 -4.01 -40.78
C VAL A 76 35.24 -2.74 -41.44
N GLY A 77 36.03 -1.99 -40.67
CA GLY A 77 37.10 -1.15 -41.22
C GLY A 77 38.01 -0.52 -40.16
N GLY A 78 39.29 -0.92 -40.12
CA GLY A 78 40.38 -0.09 -39.56
C GLY A 78 41.26 -0.76 -38.51
N ALA A 79 42.39 -1.32 -38.94
CA ALA A 79 43.45 -1.90 -38.11
C ALA A 79 44.45 -0.85 -37.60
N LEU A 80 45.04 -1.05 -36.42
CA LEU A 80 46.45 -0.69 -36.17
C LEU A 80 47.08 -1.45 -34.98
N ALA A 81 48.03 -2.31 -35.35
CA ALA A 81 49.24 -2.86 -34.72
C ALA A 81 49.50 -2.82 -33.19
N PHE A 82 49.66 -4.03 -32.64
CA PHE A 82 50.80 -4.57 -31.86
C PHE A 82 51.69 -3.67 -30.98
N HIS A 83 51.68 -3.94 -29.67
CA HIS A 83 52.93 -4.25 -28.93
C HIS A 83 52.69 -5.18 -27.73
N ARG A 84 53.29 -6.37 -27.75
CA ARG A 84 53.52 -7.23 -26.58
C ARG A 84 54.93 -6.94 -26.06
N GLN A 85 55.08 -6.76 -24.75
CA GLN A 85 56.31 -7.15 -24.07
C GLN A 85 55.98 -7.68 -22.67
N ALA A 86 56.40 -8.93 -22.44
CA ALA A 86 56.46 -9.58 -21.14
C ALA A 86 57.92 -9.62 -20.68
N THR A 87 58.12 -9.87 -19.37
CA THR A 87 59.32 -10.27 -18.58
C THR A 87 59.63 -9.26 -17.47
N LYS A 88 60.14 -9.59 -16.27
CA LYS A 88 60.41 -10.82 -15.49
C LYS A 88 60.69 -10.37 -14.04
N HIS A 89 60.41 -11.26 -13.09
CA HIS A 89 60.98 -11.46 -11.75
C HIS A 89 61.85 -10.40 -11.03
N GLY A 90 61.55 -10.20 -9.74
CA GLY A 90 62.50 -9.72 -8.72
C GLY A 90 62.08 -10.08 -7.28
N LYS A 91 62.93 -10.81 -6.56
CA LYS A 91 62.75 -11.35 -5.19
C LYS A 91 63.11 -10.33 -4.09
N ARG A 92 62.50 -10.48 -2.89
CA ARG A 92 63.13 -10.59 -1.52
C ARG A 92 62.43 -9.80 -0.38
N ARG A 93 61.82 -10.58 0.53
CA ARG A 93 61.99 -10.67 2.01
C ARG A 93 61.67 -9.49 2.98
N PRO A 94 61.42 -9.78 4.28
CA PRO A 94 60.46 -9.08 5.15
C PRO A 94 61.05 -8.42 6.42
N ARG A 95 60.16 -7.89 7.28
CA ARG A 95 60.27 -7.46 8.70
C ARG A 95 60.24 -5.93 8.91
N SER A 96 59.31 -5.42 9.72
CA SER A 96 59.55 -5.20 11.16
C SER A 96 58.38 -4.46 11.83
N SER A 97 58.07 -4.93 13.03
CA SER A 97 57.32 -4.31 14.12
C SER A 97 57.67 -2.85 14.41
N PHE A 98 56.66 -2.05 14.77
CA PHE A 98 56.84 -0.86 15.61
C PHE A 98 55.74 -0.80 16.68
N ARG A 99 56.15 -0.94 17.94
CA ARG A 99 55.46 -0.43 19.14
C ARG A 99 56.08 0.93 19.47
N LEU A 100 55.26 1.86 19.93
CA LEU A 100 55.69 2.97 20.78
C LEU A 100 54.55 3.30 21.73
N GLY A 101 54.89 3.32 23.02
CA GLY A 101 54.04 3.84 24.09
C GLY A 101 54.80 4.93 24.85
N ALA A 102 54.05 5.78 25.55
CA ALA A 102 54.46 6.60 26.70
C ALA A 102 53.16 7.15 27.33
N GLN A 103 52.76 6.72 28.54
CA GLN A 103 52.99 7.39 29.84
C GLN A 103 52.36 8.80 29.92
N ALA A 104 51.23 9.00 30.62
CA ALA A 104 51.01 9.05 32.08
C ALA A 104 51.33 10.42 32.71
N ALA A 105 50.29 11.08 33.26
CA ALA A 105 50.42 12.08 34.31
C ALA A 105 49.19 12.01 35.23
N ARG A 106 49.46 11.80 36.53
CA ARG A 106 48.51 11.86 37.66
C ARG A 106 48.50 13.27 38.23
N SER A 107 47.38 13.69 38.81
CA SER A 107 47.37 14.62 39.94
C SER A 107 46.17 14.37 40.85
N SER A 108 46.44 14.18 42.14
CA SER A 108 45.50 14.02 43.23
C SER A 108 45.45 15.32 44.05
N ALA A 109 44.29 15.71 44.61
CA ALA A 109 44.24 16.54 45.82
C ALA A 109 42.89 16.38 46.54
N HIS A 110 42.97 16.39 47.88
CA HIS A 110 41.94 16.05 48.86
C HIS A 110 41.08 17.24 49.33
N HIS A 111 39.88 16.89 49.82
CA HIS A 111 39.05 17.45 50.90
C HIS A 111 38.65 18.95 50.93
N LEU A 112 37.33 19.17 50.98
CA LEU A 112 36.66 20.00 51.99
C LEU A 112 35.21 19.50 52.18
N ALA A 113 34.79 19.41 53.45
CA ALA A 113 33.49 18.93 53.89
C ALA A 113 32.44 20.06 53.91
N GLY A 114 31.19 19.72 53.56
CA GLY A 114 30.03 20.60 53.69
C GLY A 114 28.74 19.78 53.67
N SER A 115 28.03 19.81 54.80
CA SER A 115 26.77 19.12 55.14
C SER A 115 25.61 19.44 54.19
N ALA A 116 24.79 18.43 53.82
CA ALA A 116 23.32 18.51 53.82
C ALA A 116 22.64 17.17 53.42
N ALA A 117 21.78 16.69 54.33
CA ALA A 117 20.58 15.85 54.15
C ALA A 117 20.59 14.67 53.16
N ALA A 118 20.51 13.46 53.72
CA ALA A 118 20.17 12.24 53.01
C ALA A 118 18.72 12.27 52.49
N HIS A 119 18.55 12.13 51.17
CA HIS A 119 17.34 11.59 50.55
C HIS A 119 17.73 10.29 49.85
N THR A 120 17.27 9.19 50.42
CA THR A 120 17.39 7.84 49.87
C THR A 120 16.54 7.74 48.60
N ILE A 121 17.19 7.91 47.44
CA ILE A 121 16.59 7.56 46.15
C ILE A 121 16.50 6.03 46.08
N ARG A 122 15.28 5.50 46.20
CA ARG A 122 15.00 4.09 45.89
C ARG A 122 15.25 3.87 44.38
N PRO A 123 15.97 2.80 43.98
CA PRO A 123 16.12 2.50 42.56
C PRO A 123 14.74 2.18 41.96
N ILE A 124 14.43 2.83 40.86
CA ILE A 124 13.25 2.56 40.03
C ILE A 124 13.35 1.09 39.60
N ARG A 125 12.42 0.26 40.10
CA ARG A 125 12.21 -1.08 39.58
C ARG A 125 11.85 -0.95 38.11
N THR A 126 12.75 -1.37 37.23
CA THR A 126 12.44 -1.62 35.83
C THR A 126 11.35 -2.69 35.80
N ILE A 127 10.11 -2.28 35.52
CA ILE A 127 9.03 -3.21 35.23
C ILE A 127 9.39 -3.83 33.89
N ARG A 128 9.97 -5.03 33.92
CA ARG A 128 9.99 -5.91 32.75
C ARG A 128 8.53 -6.23 32.45
N ILE A 129 7.97 -5.55 31.46
CA ILE A 129 6.77 -6.02 30.79
C ILE A 129 7.17 -7.38 30.21
N ALA A 130 6.53 -8.44 30.70
CA ALA A 130 6.70 -9.76 30.14
C ALA A 130 6.27 -9.66 28.67
N SER A 131 7.24 -9.84 27.77
CA SER A 131 7.00 -10.12 26.36
C SER A 131 5.99 -11.26 26.32
N ALA A 132 4.75 -10.97 25.90
CA ALA A 132 3.81 -12.01 25.54
C ALA A 132 4.55 -12.95 24.58
N ALA A 133 4.58 -14.25 24.89
CA ALA A 133 5.20 -15.22 24.02
C ALA A 133 4.56 -15.08 22.64
N ALA A 134 5.38 -14.84 21.62
CA ALA A 134 4.92 -14.84 20.25
C ALA A 134 4.28 -16.21 19.96
N PRO A 135 3.14 -16.26 19.26
CA PRO A 135 2.46 -17.51 18.97
C PRO A 135 3.42 -18.49 18.27
N GLU A 136 3.41 -19.76 18.69
CA GLU A 136 4.10 -20.84 18.00
C GLU A 136 3.65 -20.87 16.53
N TRP A 137 4.63 -20.81 15.62
CA TRP A 137 4.40 -20.91 14.18
C TRP A 137 3.85 -22.31 13.86
N THR A 138 2.56 -22.39 13.59
CA THR A 138 1.98 -23.41 12.73
C THR A 138 1.87 -22.79 11.35
N ALA A 139 2.16 -23.55 10.29
CA ALA A 139 1.81 -23.14 8.93
C ALA A 139 0.35 -22.67 8.98
N GLY A 140 0.13 -21.35 8.90
CA GLY A 140 -1.18 -20.77 9.21
C GLY A 140 -2.24 -21.50 8.40
N GLN A 141 -3.35 -21.90 9.04
CA GLN A 141 -4.44 -22.61 8.36
C GLN A 141 -4.69 -21.94 7.01
N GLN A 142 -4.42 -22.68 5.93
CA GLN A 142 -4.70 -22.17 4.60
C GLN A 142 -6.20 -21.89 4.55
N ASP A 143 -6.55 -20.74 4.00
CA ASP A 143 -7.95 -20.42 3.73
C ASP A 143 -8.47 -21.41 2.68
N THR A 144 -9.28 -22.36 3.12
CA THR A 144 -9.81 -23.45 2.28
C THR A 144 -11.09 -23.04 1.55
N ARG A 145 -11.52 -21.77 1.67
CA ARG A 145 -12.68 -21.28 0.92
C ARG A 145 -12.36 -21.28 -0.56
N GLU A 146 -13.29 -21.84 -1.32
CA GLU A 146 -13.29 -21.84 -2.78
C GLU A 146 -14.62 -21.26 -3.24
N PHE A 147 -14.60 -20.57 -4.37
CA PHE A 147 -15.79 -19.97 -4.97
C PHE A 147 -15.89 -20.43 -6.41
N GLY A 148 -17.07 -20.90 -6.82
CA GLY A 148 -17.35 -21.36 -8.18
C GLY A 148 -17.78 -20.25 -9.12
N SER A 149 -18.29 -19.12 -8.61
CA SER A 149 -18.74 -17.99 -9.42
C SER A 149 -18.64 -16.63 -8.70
N GLU A 150 -18.84 -15.55 -9.45
CA GLU A 150 -18.91 -14.18 -8.90
C GLU A 150 -20.09 -14.02 -7.94
N GLU A 151 -21.25 -14.60 -8.28
CA GLU A 151 -22.45 -14.53 -7.45
C GLU A 151 -22.24 -15.21 -6.10
N GLU A 152 -21.56 -16.37 -6.07
CA GLU A 152 -21.24 -17.06 -4.82
C GLU A 152 -20.31 -16.23 -3.94
N TYR A 153 -19.28 -15.62 -4.54
CA TYR A 153 -18.37 -14.74 -3.82
C TYR A 153 -19.09 -13.49 -3.28
N LEU A 154 -19.95 -12.86 -4.08
CA LEU A 154 -20.72 -11.70 -3.64
C LEU A 154 -21.73 -12.05 -2.55
N ALA A 155 -22.38 -13.21 -2.62
CA ALA A 155 -23.27 -13.70 -1.58
C ALA A 155 -22.51 -13.96 -0.27
N PHE A 156 -21.31 -14.53 -0.36
CA PHE A 156 -20.41 -14.67 0.78
C PHE A 156 -20.06 -13.32 1.40
N LEU A 157 -19.64 -12.33 0.59
CA LEU A 157 -19.34 -10.99 1.11
C LEU A 157 -20.57 -10.34 1.77
N GLU A 158 -21.75 -10.47 1.17
CA GLU A 158 -22.99 -9.93 1.74
C GLU A 158 -23.31 -10.55 3.11
N SER A 159 -23.06 -11.85 3.29
CA SER A 159 -23.29 -12.55 4.57
C SER A 159 -22.46 -12.00 5.74
N MET A 160 -21.38 -11.28 5.43
CA MET A 160 -20.46 -10.70 6.40
C MET A 160 -20.38 -9.17 6.28
N ALA A 161 -21.21 -8.54 5.44
CA ALA A 161 -21.17 -7.11 5.16
C ALA A 161 -21.94 -6.25 6.17
N GLU A 162 -22.60 -6.86 7.16
CA GLU A 162 -23.44 -6.12 8.11
C GLU A 162 -22.66 -4.98 8.78
N LEU A 163 -23.15 -3.74 8.66
CA LEU A 163 -22.53 -2.57 9.28
C LEU A 163 -22.66 -2.62 10.81
N PRO A 164 -21.65 -2.15 11.57
CA PRO A 164 -21.81 -1.89 12.99
C PRO A 164 -22.89 -0.82 13.23
N GLN A 165 -23.47 -0.79 14.43
CA GLN A 165 -24.48 0.21 14.76
C GLN A 165 -23.93 1.64 14.58
N GLY A 166 -24.77 2.58 14.15
CA GLY A 166 -24.37 3.98 14.02
C GLY A 166 -23.63 4.34 12.72
N PHE A 167 -23.58 3.43 11.73
CA PHE A 167 -23.00 3.68 10.41
C PHE A 167 -24.02 3.59 9.28
N ARG A 168 -23.79 4.40 8.24
CA ARG A 168 -24.46 4.35 6.94
C ARG A 168 -23.43 4.48 5.81
N VAL A 169 -23.73 3.85 4.68
CA VAL A 169 -22.88 3.88 3.48
C VAL A 169 -23.68 4.32 2.27
N GLY A 170 -23.11 5.20 1.45
CA GLY A 170 -23.73 5.73 0.24
C GLY A 170 -22.72 5.75 -0.91
N ASN A 171 -23.24 5.70 -2.14
CA ASN A 171 -22.44 5.80 -3.35
C ASN A 171 -23.12 6.71 -4.37
N GLY A 172 -22.30 7.53 -5.03
CA GLY A 172 -22.67 8.34 -6.18
C GLY A 172 -21.76 8.02 -7.35
N ARG A 173 -22.26 8.26 -8.56
CA ARG A 173 -21.45 8.18 -9.78
C ARG A 173 -21.63 9.47 -10.55
N LEU A 174 -20.52 10.00 -11.03
CA LEU A 174 -20.49 11.15 -11.92
C LEU A 174 -19.62 10.85 -13.14
N LYS A 175 -19.76 11.70 -14.15
CA LYS A 175 -18.85 11.75 -15.29
C LYS A 175 -18.19 13.11 -15.31
N PHE A 176 -16.95 13.15 -15.77
CA PHE A 176 -16.19 14.38 -15.91
C PHE A 176 -15.26 14.27 -17.11
N VAL A 177 -14.79 15.41 -17.63
CA VAL A 177 -13.72 15.45 -18.63
C VAL A 177 -12.45 15.90 -17.91
N ALA A 178 -11.39 15.10 -18.00
CA ALA A 178 -10.12 15.44 -17.37
C ALA A 178 -9.49 16.66 -18.06
N VAL A 179 -9.10 17.68 -17.28
CA VAL A 179 -8.50 18.89 -17.86
C VAL A 179 -7.13 18.59 -18.46
N GLU A 180 -6.39 17.66 -17.87
CA GLU A 180 -5.06 17.24 -18.31
C GLU A 180 -5.08 16.34 -19.56
N ALA A 181 -6.24 15.76 -19.91
CA ALA A 181 -6.37 14.83 -21.02
C ALA A 181 -7.80 14.88 -21.62
N PRO A 182 -8.21 16.02 -22.22
CA PRO A 182 -9.57 16.21 -22.71
C PRO A 182 -9.94 15.27 -23.86
N ASP A 183 -8.95 14.84 -24.65
CA ASP A 183 -9.15 13.97 -25.81
C ASP A 183 -9.57 12.53 -25.44
N ILE A 184 -9.39 12.12 -24.17
CA ILE A 184 -9.88 10.83 -23.65
C ILE A 184 -11.42 10.84 -23.51
N GLY A 185 -12.05 12.03 -23.49
CA GLY A 185 -13.48 12.20 -23.36
C GLY A 185 -13.99 12.07 -21.92
N GLU A 186 -15.27 11.74 -21.76
CA GLU A 186 -15.90 11.60 -20.44
C GLU A 186 -15.40 10.35 -19.71
N LEU A 187 -14.88 10.55 -18.51
CA LEU A 187 -14.45 9.50 -17.61
C LEU A 187 -15.45 9.31 -16.46
N PRO A 188 -15.74 8.06 -16.05
CA PRO A 188 -16.55 7.81 -14.86
C PRO A 188 -15.71 8.01 -13.59
N MET A 189 -16.34 8.59 -12.57
CA MET A 189 -15.85 8.64 -11.19
C MET A 189 -16.94 8.18 -10.24
N ASN A 190 -16.56 7.36 -9.26
CA ASN A 190 -17.40 7.03 -8.12
C ASN A 190 -17.03 7.93 -6.95
N LEU A 191 -18.06 8.34 -6.21
CA LEU A 191 -17.95 8.89 -4.87
C LEU A 191 -18.55 7.89 -3.88
N THR A 192 -17.82 7.58 -2.83
CA THR A 192 -18.31 6.73 -1.73
C THR A 192 -18.33 7.56 -0.45
N LEU A 193 -19.39 7.44 0.33
CA LEU A 193 -19.55 8.11 1.61
C LEU A 193 -19.77 7.06 2.69
N ILE A 194 -18.89 7.04 3.69
CA ILE A 194 -19.07 6.28 4.93
C ILE A 194 -19.40 7.31 6.00
N ALA A 195 -20.62 7.30 6.52
CA ALA A 195 -21.10 8.29 7.48
C ALA A 195 -21.44 7.63 8.82
N LEU A 196 -21.15 8.34 9.91
CA LEU A 196 -21.69 8.05 11.22
C LEU A 196 -23.01 8.80 11.41
N ASP A 197 -23.90 8.22 12.20
CA ASP A 197 -25.13 8.90 12.63
C ASP A 197 -24.84 10.14 13.48
N GLU A 198 -23.76 10.08 14.27
CA GLU A 198 -23.27 11.16 15.12
C GLU A 198 -21.74 11.29 14.95
N PRO A 199 -21.19 12.51 15.05
CA PRO A 199 -19.74 12.71 15.05
C PRO A 199 -19.05 11.97 16.20
N THR A 200 -17.83 11.50 15.95
CA THR A 200 -17.02 10.78 16.92
C THR A 200 -15.59 11.31 16.98
N GLU A 201 -15.06 11.48 18.19
CA GLU A 201 -13.62 11.69 18.40
C GLU A 201 -12.83 10.37 18.42
N ALA A 202 -13.53 9.24 18.56
CA ALA A 202 -12.99 7.89 18.65
C ALA A 202 -12.69 7.33 17.25
N TRP A 203 -11.65 7.89 16.63
CA TRP A 203 -11.09 7.35 15.40
C TRP A 203 -9.57 7.42 15.43
N ALA A 204 -8.94 6.50 14.71
CA ALA A 204 -7.51 6.44 14.49
C ALA A 204 -7.25 6.31 12.99
N ALA A 205 -6.09 6.77 12.54
CA ALA A 205 -5.67 6.56 11.16
C ALA A 205 -4.16 6.44 11.06
N VAL A 206 -3.73 5.81 9.98
CA VAL A 206 -2.35 5.86 9.50
C VAL A 206 -2.37 6.23 8.03
N PHE A 207 -1.31 6.90 7.61
CA PHE A 207 -1.16 7.38 6.25
C PHE A 207 0.19 6.96 5.68
N THR A 208 0.33 6.93 4.35
CA THR A 208 1.60 6.72 3.62
C THR A 208 2.77 7.51 4.22
N GLN A 209 4.00 7.02 4.12
CA GLN A 209 5.23 7.80 4.41
C GLN A 209 5.86 8.43 3.18
N ASN A 210 5.29 8.21 2.00
CA ASN A 210 5.77 8.73 0.74
C ASN A 210 6.04 10.24 0.85
N ALA A 211 7.19 10.68 0.31
CA ALA A 211 7.65 12.07 0.36
C ALA A 211 6.76 13.04 -0.44
N PHE A 212 5.90 12.52 -1.31
CA PHE A 212 4.91 13.26 -2.10
C PHE A 212 3.49 12.87 -1.71
N PRO A 213 3.05 13.10 -0.45
CA PRO A 213 1.72 12.69 -0.02
C PRO A 213 0.65 13.51 -0.75
N GLY A 214 -0.43 12.83 -1.13
CA GLY A 214 -1.60 13.47 -1.72
C GLY A 214 -2.23 14.52 -0.82
N ALA A 215 -2.95 15.47 -1.42
CA ALA A 215 -3.67 16.49 -0.65
C ALA A 215 -4.64 15.90 0.41
N PRO A 216 -5.39 14.81 0.14
CA PRO A 216 -6.24 14.18 1.16
C PRO A 216 -5.47 13.66 2.38
N VAL A 217 -4.25 13.13 2.17
CA VAL A 217 -3.38 12.67 3.26
C VAL A 217 -2.94 13.84 4.14
N LYS A 218 -2.59 14.98 3.53
CA LYS A 218 -2.22 16.20 4.27
C LYS A 218 -3.39 16.69 5.14
N VAL A 219 -4.59 16.71 4.58
CA VAL A 219 -5.83 17.05 5.28
C VAL A 219 -6.10 16.08 6.44
N GLY A 220 -5.99 14.77 6.20
CA GLY A 220 -6.21 13.75 7.22
C GLY A 220 -5.24 13.85 8.40
N ARG A 221 -3.94 14.02 8.13
CA ARG A 221 -2.92 14.24 9.18
C ARG A 221 -3.22 15.47 10.03
N SER A 222 -3.62 16.58 9.38
CA SER A 222 -3.99 17.82 10.08
C SER A 222 -5.16 17.59 11.05
N ARG A 223 -6.21 16.91 10.59
CA ARG A 223 -7.41 16.64 11.41
C ARG A 223 -7.15 15.64 12.54
N GLN A 224 -6.33 14.62 12.30
CA GLN A 224 -5.91 13.68 13.34
C GLN A 224 -5.13 14.40 14.44
N ALA A 225 -4.16 15.25 14.06
CA ALA A 225 -3.36 16.04 15.01
C ALA A 225 -4.20 17.05 15.79
N ALA A 226 -5.21 17.64 15.15
CA ALA A 226 -6.10 18.63 15.77
C ALA A 226 -7.20 18.02 16.65
N GLY A 227 -7.31 16.69 16.78
CA GLY A 227 -8.34 16.09 17.63
C GLY A 227 -9.75 16.14 17.03
N VAL A 228 -9.90 16.44 15.73
CA VAL A 228 -11.22 16.71 15.12
C VAL A 228 -12.15 15.50 15.28
N ALA A 229 -13.41 15.76 15.67
CA ALA A 229 -14.48 14.76 15.62
C ALA A 229 -14.92 14.54 14.17
N LEU A 230 -14.92 13.30 13.71
CA LEU A 230 -15.35 12.93 12.36
C LEU A 230 -16.80 12.45 12.35
N GLN A 231 -17.55 12.85 11.34
CA GLN A 231 -18.88 12.34 11.03
C GLN A 231 -18.90 11.56 9.72
N ALA A 232 -17.94 11.76 8.81
CA ALA A 232 -17.87 10.95 7.60
C ALA A 232 -16.46 10.82 7.01
N VAL A 233 -16.31 9.83 6.14
CA VAL A 233 -15.22 9.69 5.18
C VAL A 233 -15.79 9.75 3.78
N VAL A 234 -15.29 10.67 2.95
CA VAL A 234 -15.64 10.79 1.53
C VAL A 234 -14.48 10.30 0.68
N VAL A 235 -14.78 9.38 -0.23
CA VAL A 235 -13.78 8.72 -1.07
C VAL A 235 -14.10 8.97 -2.53
N ASN A 236 -13.12 9.39 -3.31
CA ASN A 236 -13.23 9.39 -4.77
C ASN A 236 -12.21 8.44 -5.40
N ASN A 237 -12.60 7.80 -6.50
CA ASN A 237 -11.68 7.07 -7.34
C ASN A 237 -11.27 7.90 -8.59
N LYS A 238 -10.52 7.28 -9.50
CA LYS A 238 -10.02 7.82 -10.77
C LYS A 238 -8.92 8.90 -10.67
N ILE A 239 -8.96 9.80 -9.70
CA ILE A 239 -7.94 10.84 -9.47
C ILE A 239 -7.46 10.81 -8.01
N SER A 240 -6.16 10.69 -7.81
CA SER A 240 -5.53 10.57 -6.48
C SER A 240 -5.39 11.90 -5.72
N ASN A 241 -5.58 13.03 -6.42
CA ASN A 241 -5.36 14.38 -5.90
C ASN A 241 -3.95 14.57 -5.32
N VAL A 242 -2.95 14.06 -6.03
CA VAL A 242 -1.53 14.16 -5.68
C VAL A 242 -0.87 15.15 -6.63
N MET A 243 -0.33 16.23 -6.08
CA MET A 243 0.36 17.29 -6.83
C MET A 243 -0.42 17.76 -8.07
N PRO A 244 -1.71 18.13 -7.96
CA PRO A 244 -2.55 18.47 -9.11
C PRO A 244 -2.23 19.84 -9.74
N GLY A 245 -1.22 20.56 -9.25
CA GLY A 245 -0.92 21.94 -9.61
C GLY A 245 -0.95 22.86 -8.39
N ASP A 246 -1.79 23.89 -8.43
CA ASP A 246 -1.94 24.87 -7.35
C ASP A 246 -2.59 24.29 -6.07
N GLU A 247 -2.46 25.03 -4.96
CA GLU A 247 -3.01 24.61 -3.67
C GLU A 247 -4.54 24.53 -3.68
N ASP A 248 -5.20 25.37 -4.48
CA ASP A 248 -6.66 25.43 -4.63
C ASP A 248 -7.22 24.17 -5.30
N GLY A 249 -6.50 23.59 -6.25
CA GLY A 249 -6.81 22.32 -6.90
C GLY A 249 -6.43 21.08 -6.09
N GLY A 250 -5.55 21.24 -5.08
CA GLY A 250 -5.11 20.20 -4.16
C GLY A 250 -5.92 20.17 -2.86
N VAL A 251 -5.35 20.75 -1.80
CA VAL A 251 -5.98 20.77 -0.46
C VAL A 251 -7.28 21.57 -0.50
N GLY A 252 -7.31 22.68 -1.25
CA GLY A 252 -8.51 23.50 -1.42
C GLY A 252 -9.69 22.69 -1.96
N ALA A 253 -9.48 21.92 -3.04
CA ALA A 253 -10.52 21.06 -3.63
C ALA A 253 -11.02 20.00 -2.64
N SER A 254 -10.12 19.34 -1.90
CA SER A 254 -10.50 18.39 -0.85
C SER A 254 -11.32 19.06 0.26
N GLU A 255 -10.91 20.23 0.75
CA GLU A 255 -11.66 20.96 1.78
C GLU A 255 -13.03 21.43 1.28
N ARG A 256 -13.14 21.95 0.04
CA ARG A 256 -14.44 22.35 -0.54
C ARG A 256 -15.41 21.17 -0.63
N LEU A 257 -14.95 20.00 -1.06
CA LEU A 257 -15.76 18.78 -1.09
C LEU A 257 -16.20 18.38 0.33
N CYS A 258 -15.27 18.33 1.28
CA CYS A 258 -15.55 18.01 2.68
C CYS A 258 -16.60 18.96 3.28
N GLN A 259 -16.47 20.26 3.03
CA GLN A 259 -17.42 21.28 3.48
C GLN A 259 -18.80 21.09 2.86
N SER A 260 -18.87 20.72 1.57
CA SER A 260 -20.15 20.43 0.92
C SER A 260 -20.83 19.22 1.55
N VAL A 261 -20.09 18.13 1.78
CA VAL A 261 -20.62 16.93 2.45
C VAL A 261 -21.04 17.25 3.89
N ALA A 262 -20.24 18.01 4.63
CA ALA A 262 -20.56 18.41 6.01
C ALA A 262 -21.82 19.29 6.07
N ARG A 263 -22.04 20.17 5.09
CA ARG A 263 -23.27 20.97 5.02
C ARG A 263 -24.48 20.11 4.70
N GLU A 264 -24.36 19.20 3.74
CA GLU A 264 -25.47 18.34 3.30
C GLU A 264 -25.87 17.31 4.38
N LEU A 265 -24.91 16.82 5.17
CA LEU A 265 -25.16 15.97 6.34
C LEU A 265 -25.78 16.72 7.54
N ASP A 266 -26.01 18.03 7.41
CA ASP A 266 -26.52 18.90 8.47
C ASP A 266 -25.70 18.83 9.77
N THR A 267 -24.37 18.83 9.62
CA THR A 267 -23.42 18.69 10.74
C THR A 267 -23.33 19.93 11.64
N LEU A 268 -24.42 20.68 11.84
CA LEU A 268 -24.46 22.05 12.40
C LEU A 268 -23.72 22.26 13.74
N GLY A 269 -23.33 21.18 14.45
CA GLY A 269 -22.47 21.23 15.64
C GLY A 269 -21.03 20.71 15.48
N SER A 270 -20.71 19.96 14.43
CA SER A 270 -19.44 19.22 14.24
C SER A 270 -18.36 20.04 13.51
N GLY A 271 -18.77 21.15 12.89
CA GLY A 271 -17.90 22.04 12.13
C GLY A 271 -17.57 21.57 10.70
N PRO A 272 -17.03 22.47 9.87
CA PRO A 272 -16.78 22.22 8.44
C PRO A 272 -15.73 21.14 8.14
N HIS A 273 -14.96 20.71 9.15
CA HIS A 273 -13.84 19.78 9.01
C HIS A 273 -14.18 18.35 9.47
N SER A 274 -15.44 18.06 9.79
CA SER A 274 -15.91 16.76 10.28
C SER A 274 -15.91 15.63 9.23
N VAL A 275 -15.45 15.87 8.01
CA VAL A 275 -15.48 14.89 6.92
C VAL A 275 -14.07 14.64 6.39
N LEU A 276 -13.53 13.43 6.50
CA LEU A 276 -12.20 13.05 6.01
C LEU A 276 -12.20 12.73 4.49
N PRO A 277 -11.38 13.40 3.64
CA PRO A 277 -11.27 13.04 2.23
C PRO A 277 -10.25 11.91 2.05
N CYS A 278 -10.52 11.03 1.10
CA CYS A 278 -9.59 10.03 0.60
C CYS A 278 -9.71 9.97 -0.93
N SER A 279 -8.59 9.84 -1.63
CA SER A 279 -8.60 9.86 -3.10
C SER A 279 -7.64 8.82 -3.66
N THR A 280 -8.01 8.19 -4.77
CA THR A 280 -7.16 7.22 -5.47
C THR A 280 -7.30 7.33 -6.99
N GLY A 281 -6.23 7.01 -7.71
CA GLY A 281 -6.21 6.97 -9.18
C GLY A 281 -5.03 7.74 -9.74
N VAL A 282 -5.24 8.43 -10.87
CA VAL A 282 -4.17 9.13 -11.58
C VAL A 282 -3.54 10.23 -10.71
N ILE A 283 -2.21 10.31 -10.71
CA ILE A 283 -1.38 11.34 -10.06
C ILE A 283 -1.21 12.54 -11.00
N GLY A 284 -1.20 13.76 -10.45
CA GLY A 284 -0.96 15.00 -11.20
C GLY A 284 -2.18 15.56 -11.94
N TRP A 285 -3.35 14.92 -11.85
CA TRP A 285 -4.60 15.41 -12.43
C TRP A 285 -5.44 16.19 -11.42
N ARG A 286 -6.15 17.20 -11.89
CA ARG A 286 -7.04 18.02 -11.04
C ARG A 286 -8.36 17.31 -10.79
N LEU A 287 -8.84 17.37 -9.55
CA LEU A 287 -10.19 16.92 -9.22
C LEU A 287 -11.24 17.77 -9.96
N PRO A 288 -12.31 17.16 -10.52
CA PRO A 288 -13.48 17.88 -11.02
C PRO A 288 -14.36 18.33 -9.84
N ALA A 289 -13.81 19.21 -9.00
CA ALA A 289 -14.40 19.53 -7.69
C ALA A 289 -15.84 20.03 -7.78
N ASP A 290 -16.18 20.82 -8.79
CA ASP A 290 -17.53 21.38 -8.95
C ASP A 290 -18.56 20.30 -9.34
N ASP A 291 -18.17 19.35 -10.19
CA ASP A 291 -19.00 18.18 -10.53
C ASP A 291 -19.19 17.28 -9.31
N MET A 292 -18.13 17.07 -8.53
CA MET A 292 -18.18 16.29 -7.30
C MET A 292 -19.09 16.93 -6.25
N ILE A 293 -18.98 18.25 -6.04
CA ILE A 293 -19.83 19.04 -5.14
C ILE A 293 -21.29 18.97 -5.59
N SER A 294 -21.55 19.10 -6.88
CA SER A 294 -22.91 19.02 -7.45
C SER A 294 -23.54 17.63 -7.26
N ALA A 295 -22.72 16.57 -7.12
CA ALA A 295 -23.19 15.21 -6.86
C ALA A 295 -23.44 14.92 -5.36
N VAL A 296 -23.00 15.79 -4.44
CA VAL A 296 -23.11 15.56 -2.99
C VAL A 296 -24.55 15.34 -2.50
N PRO A 297 -25.58 16.11 -2.93
CA PRO A 297 -26.94 15.88 -2.47
C PRO A 297 -27.45 14.47 -2.78
N ALA A 298 -27.20 13.98 -4.01
CA ALA A 298 -27.56 12.62 -4.39
C ALA A 298 -26.73 11.56 -3.64
N LEU A 299 -25.45 11.83 -3.39
CA LEU A 299 -24.58 10.95 -2.60
C LEU A 299 -25.11 10.79 -1.16
N VAL A 300 -25.46 11.88 -0.50
CA VAL A 300 -26.01 11.84 0.87
C VAL A 300 -27.38 11.16 0.89
N ALA A 301 -28.24 11.42 -0.10
CA ALA A 301 -29.54 10.75 -0.23
C ALA A 301 -29.40 9.21 -0.45
N SER A 302 -28.26 8.74 -0.94
CA SER A 302 -27.99 7.31 -1.15
C SER A 302 -27.53 6.56 0.11
N LEU A 303 -27.31 7.26 1.23
CA LEU A 303 -26.87 6.64 2.48
C LEU A 303 -27.89 5.62 2.97
N GLN A 304 -27.43 4.37 3.13
CA GLN A 304 -28.23 3.28 3.67
C GLN A 304 -27.52 2.63 4.87
N PRO A 305 -28.28 2.21 5.90
CA PRO A 305 -27.74 1.32 6.93
C PRO A 305 -27.61 -0.10 6.35
N GLY A 306 -27.08 -1.02 7.16
CA GLY A 306 -27.17 -2.45 6.87
C GLY A 306 -25.92 -3.04 6.26
N SER A 307 -25.45 -2.61 5.09
CA SER A 307 -24.35 -3.31 4.37
C SER A 307 -23.17 -2.39 4.03
N ALA A 308 -21.95 -2.90 4.27
CA ALA A 308 -20.69 -2.27 3.89
C ALA A 308 -20.23 -2.65 2.47
N LEU A 309 -20.87 -3.64 1.83
CA LEU A 309 -20.51 -4.07 0.48
C LEU A 309 -20.60 -2.94 -0.57
N PRO A 310 -21.57 -2.01 -0.51
CA PRO A 310 -21.58 -0.84 -1.38
C PRO A 310 -20.29 -0.02 -1.25
N ALA A 311 -19.73 0.17 -0.04
CA ALA A 311 -18.46 0.89 0.12
C ALA A 311 -17.33 0.14 -0.56
N ALA A 312 -17.21 -1.18 -0.31
CA ALA A 312 -16.18 -2.01 -0.91
C ALA A 312 -16.19 -1.96 -2.45
N LYS A 313 -17.37 -1.92 -3.07
CA LYS A 313 -17.53 -1.77 -4.53
C LYS A 313 -17.22 -0.36 -5.03
N GLY A 314 -17.68 0.67 -4.31
CA GLY A 314 -17.57 2.06 -4.74
C GLY A 314 -16.13 2.58 -4.81
N ILE A 315 -15.26 2.10 -3.92
CA ILE A 315 -13.85 2.54 -3.80
C ILE A 315 -12.89 1.84 -4.78
N MET A 316 -13.35 0.84 -5.53
CA MET A 316 -12.51 0.06 -6.47
C MET A 316 -11.95 0.92 -7.62
N THR A 317 -10.80 0.49 -8.13
CA THR A 317 -10.13 1.06 -9.31
C THR A 317 -9.77 -0.04 -10.31
N THR A 318 -8.53 -0.53 -10.29
CA THR A 318 -8.05 -1.68 -11.08
C THR A 318 -8.37 -3.02 -10.41
N ASP A 319 -8.93 -2.99 -9.20
CA ASP A 319 -9.41 -4.15 -8.47
C ASP A 319 -10.36 -5.00 -9.34
N ARG A 320 -10.15 -6.33 -9.37
CA ARG A 320 -11.06 -7.24 -10.11
C ARG A 320 -12.36 -7.51 -9.37
N TYR A 321 -12.35 -7.39 -8.04
CA TYR A 321 -13.48 -7.69 -7.16
C TYR A 321 -13.38 -6.94 -5.82
N PRO A 322 -14.52 -6.66 -5.15
CA PRO A 322 -14.56 -5.94 -3.88
C PRO A 322 -13.90 -6.75 -2.76
N LYS A 323 -13.36 -6.08 -1.75
CA LYS A 323 -12.70 -6.71 -0.59
C LYS A 323 -13.37 -6.27 0.69
N LEU A 324 -13.81 -7.24 1.49
CA LEU A 324 -14.52 -7.01 2.73
C LEU A 324 -14.17 -8.12 3.71
N SER A 325 -14.03 -7.77 4.98
CA SER A 325 -13.82 -8.70 6.08
C SER A 325 -14.55 -8.21 7.33
N SER A 326 -15.02 -9.11 8.17
CA SER A 326 -15.68 -8.73 9.42
C SER A 326 -15.58 -9.83 10.46
N VAL A 327 -15.69 -9.41 11.72
CA VAL A 327 -15.74 -10.31 12.87
C VAL A 327 -16.76 -9.79 13.88
N GLN A 328 -17.47 -10.73 14.50
CA GLN A 328 -18.35 -10.47 15.63
C GLN A 328 -17.57 -10.73 16.91
N LEU A 329 -17.49 -9.72 17.78
CA LEU A 329 -16.76 -9.81 19.04
C LEU A 329 -17.62 -10.45 20.13
N PRO A 330 -16.99 -11.12 21.12
CA PRO A 330 -17.64 -11.45 22.38
C PRO A 330 -18.26 -10.19 23.01
N GLY A 331 -19.55 -10.25 23.35
CA GLY A 331 -20.30 -9.08 23.86
C GLY A 331 -21.13 -8.33 22.83
N GLY A 332 -21.15 -8.77 21.57
CA GLY A 332 -22.11 -8.30 20.57
C GLY A 332 -21.64 -7.11 19.72
N GLY A 333 -20.44 -6.58 19.97
CA GLY A 333 -19.82 -5.58 19.10
C GLY A 333 -19.21 -6.14 17.84
N ARG A 334 -19.04 -5.32 16.81
CA ARG A 334 -18.61 -5.75 15.47
C ARG A 334 -17.40 -4.95 15.00
N ILE A 335 -16.54 -5.59 14.22
CA ILE A 335 -15.54 -4.92 13.39
C ILE A 335 -15.81 -5.31 11.94
N VAL A 336 -16.01 -4.32 11.07
CA VAL A 336 -16.13 -4.52 9.62
C VAL A 336 -15.08 -3.69 8.92
N GLY A 337 -14.35 -4.30 8.00
CA GLY A 337 -13.35 -3.64 7.19
C GLY A 337 -13.62 -3.79 5.71
N VAL A 338 -13.37 -2.73 4.95
CA VAL A 338 -13.30 -2.75 3.49
C VAL A 338 -11.97 -2.18 3.05
N ALA A 339 -11.42 -2.69 1.95
CA ALA A 339 -10.15 -2.20 1.41
C ALA A 339 -10.15 -2.19 -0.12
N LYS A 340 -9.27 -1.38 -0.71
CA LYS A 340 -9.01 -1.36 -2.16
C LYS A 340 -7.54 -1.16 -2.46
N GLY A 341 -7.10 -1.75 -3.56
CA GLY A 341 -5.71 -1.74 -4.01
C GLY A 341 -5.41 -3.03 -4.75
N ALA A 342 -4.73 -2.89 -5.89
CA ALA A 342 -4.34 -4.01 -6.75
C ALA A 342 -2.96 -3.76 -7.37
N GLY A 343 -2.65 -2.52 -7.75
CA GLY A 343 -1.31 -2.04 -8.09
C GLY A 343 -0.87 -0.90 -7.17
N MET A 344 0.43 -0.61 -7.21
CA MET A 344 1.16 0.24 -6.29
C MET A 344 0.86 -0.20 -4.86
N ILE A 345 1.34 -1.39 -4.49
CA ILE A 345 1.14 -2.03 -3.18
C ILE A 345 2.49 -2.41 -2.60
N GLU A 346 3.10 -1.53 -1.81
CA GLU A 346 4.15 -1.86 -0.82
C GLU A 346 4.04 -0.95 0.42
N PRO A 347 3.09 -1.24 1.34
CA PRO A 347 2.79 -0.43 2.52
C PRO A 347 3.99 -0.10 3.39
N ASN A 348 4.36 1.18 3.48
CA ASN A 348 5.28 1.71 4.49
C ASN A 348 4.54 2.72 5.38
N MET A 349 3.66 2.18 6.23
CA MET A 349 2.58 2.80 7.04
C MET A 349 1.17 2.60 6.49
N ALA A 350 0.98 2.39 5.19
CA ALA A 350 -0.18 1.76 4.54
C ALA A 350 0.10 1.76 3.02
N THR A 351 -0.45 0.83 2.23
CA THR A 351 -0.51 0.90 0.76
C THR A 351 -1.79 0.33 0.20
N MET A 352 -2.78 1.20 0.00
CA MET A 352 -4.20 0.94 -0.25
C MET A 352 -5.05 2.09 0.32
N LEU A 353 -6.38 2.02 0.11
CA LEU A 353 -7.34 2.66 1.02
C LEU A 353 -8.06 1.58 1.81
N GLY A 354 -8.20 1.77 3.13
CA GLY A 354 -8.81 0.81 4.04
C GLY A 354 -9.63 1.49 5.11
N TYR A 355 -10.85 1.02 5.33
CA TYR A 355 -11.79 1.60 6.28
C TYR A 355 -12.31 0.51 7.20
N LEU A 356 -12.02 0.65 8.49
CA LEU A 356 -12.37 -0.26 9.56
C LEU A 356 -13.42 0.45 10.43
N LEU A 357 -14.56 -0.19 10.63
CA LEU A 357 -15.73 0.37 11.31
C LEU A 357 -16.06 -0.50 12.52
N THR A 358 -16.37 0.11 13.64
CA THR A 358 -16.83 -0.60 14.84
C THR A 358 -17.83 0.20 15.64
N ASP A 359 -18.73 -0.47 16.35
CA ASP A 359 -19.64 0.14 17.31
C ASP A 359 -19.12 0.12 18.75
N VAL A 360 -17.98 -0.51 19.00
CA VAL A 360 -17.38 -0.62 20.33
C VAL A 360 -16.61 0.65 20.68
N ALA A 361 -16.96 1.26 21.81
CA ALA A 361 -16.31 2.45 22.32
C ALA A 361 -14.92 2.15 22.89
N PHE A 362 -13.91 2.88 22.40
CA PHE A 362 -12.55 2.98 22.94
C PHE A 362 -12.08 4.43 22.83
N SER A 363 -11.09 4.81 23.62
CA SER A 363 -10.46 6.12 23.42
C SER A 363 -9.70 6.18 22.10
N ARG A 364 -9.51 7.40 21.56
CA ARG A 364 -8.66 7.63 20.37
C ARG A 364 -7.27 7.02 20.52
N GLN A 365 -6.67 7.16 21.71
CA GLN A 365 -5.33 6.64 21.97
C GLN A 365 -5.30 5.11 21.90
N GLU A 366 -6.25 4.43 22.55
CA GLU A 366 -6.35 2.97 22.48
C GLU A 366 -6.59 2.49 21.05
N LEU A 367 -7.48 3.15 20.30
CA LEU A 367 -7.71 2.82 18.89
C LEU A 367 -6.43 2.97 18.06
N GLN A 368 -5.62 4.01 18.30
CA GLN A 368 -4.35 4.19 17.59
C GLN A 368 -3.34 3.09 17.93
N GLU A 369 -3.16 2.76 19.21
CA GLU A 369 -2.25 1.69 19.66
C GLU A 369 -2.63 0.33 19.03
N MET A 370 -3.93 0.01 19.04
CA MET A 370 -4.45 -1.23 18.47
C MET A 370 -4.31 -1.25 16.95
N LEU A 371 -4.58 -0.11 16.28
CA LEU A 371 -4.44 0.03 14.84
C LEU A 371 -2.97 -0.14 14.40
N ASP A 372 -2.03 0.56 15.04
CA ASP A 372 -0.60 0.48 14.71
C ASP A 372 -0.08 -0.97 14.82
N SER A 373 -0.49 -1.68 15.87
CA SER A 373 -0.17 -3.09 16.09
C SER A 373 -0.74 -3.98 14.98
N ALA A 374 -2.03 -3.83 14.67
CA ALA A 374 -2.70 -4.64 13.65
C ALA A 374 -2.09 -4.41 12.26
N ILE A 375 -1.80 -3.17 11.89
CA ILE A 375 -1.24 -2.78 10.59
C ILE A 375 0.20 -3.28 10.43
N GLY A 376 1.00 -3.24 11.50
CA GLY A 376 2.40 -3.68 11.49
C GLY A 376 2.59 -5.12 10.99
N SER A 377 1.69 -6.02 11.40
CA SER A 377 1.71 -7.45 11.01
C SER A 377 0.82 -7.81 9.82
N SER A 378 0.01 -6.88 9.30
CA SER A 378 -0.94 -7.13 8.19
C SER A 378 -0.58 -6.32 6.95
N PHE A 379 -1.17 -5.13 6.75
CA PHE A 379 -0.94 -4.29 5.58
C PHE A 379 0.55 -3.96 5.42
N ASN A 380 1.28 -3.63 6.48
CA ASN A 380 2.73 -3.38 6.34
C ASN A 380 3.55 -4.63 5.96
N SER A 381 2.94 -5.81 5.84
CA SER A 381 3.58 -7.08 5.53
C SER A 381 3.10 -7.69 4.20
N ILE A 382 2.65 -6.85 3.25
CA ILE A 382 2.33 -7.28 1.88
C ILE A 382 3.10 -6.47 0.84
N SER A 383 3.28 -7.03 -0.36
CA SER A 383 3.80 -6.31 -1.53
C SER A 383 3.35 -6.93 -2.85
N VAL A 384 2.85 -6.16 -3.81
CA VAL A 384 2.57 -6.63 -5.18
C VAL A 384 3.74 -6.29 -6.09
N ASP A 385 4.12 -5.03 -6.16
CA ASP A 385 5.06 -4.48 -7.16
C ASP A 385 6.29 -3.81 -6.54
N GLY A 386 6.25 -3.53 -5.24
CA GLY A 386 7.31 -2.82 -4.54
C GLY A 386 7.17 -1.29 -4.56
N ASP A 387 6.04 -0.77 -5.04
CA ASP A 387 5.80 0.66 -5.16
C ASP A 387 4.88 1.17 -4.03
N GLU A 388 5.42 2.04 -3.17
CA GLU A 388 4.68 2.72 -2.10
C GLU A 388 3.80 3.85 -2.67
N SER A 389 2.48 3.82 -2.45
CA SER A 389 1.58 4.84 -2.98
C SER A 389 1.65 6.18 -2.24
N THR A 390 1.31 7.24 -2.96
CA THR A 390 1.24 8.61 -2.46
C THR A 390 -0.03 8.93 -1.67
N SER A 391 -1.00 8.01 -1.63
CA SER A 391 -2.35 8.29 -1.12
C SER A 391 -2.80 7.35 0.00
N ASP A 392 -1.90 6.52 0.50
CA ASP A 392 -2.30 5.41 1.34
C ASP A 392 -2.87 5.86 2.67
N THR A 393 -4.00 5.25 3.04
CA THR A 393 -4.79 5.64 4.21
C THR A 393 -5.54 4.43 4.77
N VAL A 394 -5.31 4.09 6.04
CA VAL A 394 -6.21 3.22 6.83
C VAL A 394 -6.89 4.08 7.88
N VAL A 395 -8.21 3.98 8.00
CA VAL A 395 -8.98 4.67 9.05
C VAL A 395 -9.76 3.64 9.86
N LEU A 396 -9.65 3.71 11.18
CA LEU A 396 -10.48 2.98 12.13
C LEU A 396 -11.44 3.97 12.80
N LEU A 397 -12.75 3.81 12.56
CA LEU A 397 -13.80 4.67 13.14
C LEU A 397 -14.66 3.87 14.11
N SER A 398 -14.93 4.45 15.29
CA SER A 398 -15.89 3.92 16.25
C SER A 398 -17.11 4.82 16.40
N SER A 399 -18.31 4.27 16.21
CA SER A 399 -19.58 4.95 16.50
C SER A 399 -19.93 4.99 17.99
N CYS A 400 -19.19 4.27 18.82
CA CYS A 400 -19.36 4.20 20.28
C CYS A 400 -20.79 3.82 20.74
N LYS A 401 -21.59 3.15 19.91
CA LYS A 401 -22.96 2.74 20.27
C LYS A 401 -23.00 1.61 21.31
N LEU A 402 -21.91 0.85 21.45
CA LEU A 402 -21.71 -0.14 22.49
C LEU A 402 -20.62 0.33 23.46
N PRO A 403 -20.85 0.24 24.78
CA PRO A 403 -19.88 0.68 25.77
C PRO A 403 -18.60 -0.18 25.71
N PRO A 404 -17.45 0.32 26.19
CA PRO A 404 -16.34 -0.57 26.50
C PRO A 404 -16.79 -1.58 27.56
N ALA A 405 -16.14 -2.74 27.63
CA ALA A 405 -16.43 -3.68 28.70
C ALA A 405 -16.18 -3.08 30.09
N ALA A 406 -16.91 -3.60 31.08
CA ALA A 406 -16.85 -3.12 32.46
C ALA A 406 -15.40 -3.15 33.01
N ALA A 407 -15.07 -2.18 33.86
CA ALA A 407 -13.72 -2.00 34.41
C ALA A 407 -13.14 -3.26 35.08
N GLY A 408 -11.81 -3.39 35.07
CA GLY A 408 -11.08 -4.53 35.65
C GLY A 408 -10.81 -5.63 34.62
N ALA A 409 -10.74 -6.89 35.05
CA ALA A 409 -10.35 -8.01 34.18
C ALA A 409 -11.26 -8.19 32.94
N ALA A 410 -12.53 -7.77 33.02
CA ALA A 410 -13.45 -7.78 31.88
C ALA A 410 -13.03 -6.78 30.79
N SER A 411 -12.56 -5.58 31.16
CA SER A 411 -12.03 -4.59 30.20
C SER A 411 -10.78 -5.08 29.49
N GLU A 412 -9.86 -5.76 30.19
CA GLU A 412 -8.65 -6.34 29.57
C GLU A 412 -8.97 -7.52 28.65
N ALA A 413 -9.97 -8.34 28.99
CA ALA A 413 -10.44 -9.41 28.11
C ALA A 413 -11.03 -8.84 26.81
N SER A 414 -11.96 -7.87 26.92
CA SER A 414 -12.59 -7.29 25.73
C SER A 414 -11.64 -6.47 24.86
N ARG A 415 -10.64 -5.80 25.45
CA ARG A 415 -9.56 -5.17 24.66
C ARG A 415 -8.78 -6.23 23.88
N ARG A 416 -8.40 -7.35 24.52
CA ARG A 416 -7.70 -8.45 23.83
C ARG A 416 -8.54 -9.08 22.72
N ASP A 417 -9.83 -9.28 22.96
CA ASP A 417 -10.76 -9.81 21.95
C ASP A 417 -10.89 -8.83 20.77
N PHE A 418 -10.98 -7.53 21.04
CA PHE A 418 -10.99 -6.49 20.00
C PHE A 418 -9.68 -6.46 19.21
N GLU A 419 -8.52 -6.48 19.87
CA GLU A 419 -7.21 -6.51 19.22
C GLU A 419 -7.03 -7.76 18.35
N ALA A 420 -7.52 -8.92 18.81
CA ALA A 420 -7.51 -10.15 18.04
C ALA A 420 -8.41 -10.04 16.80
N GLY A 421 -9.64 -9.57 16.96
CA GLY A 421 -10.58 -9.37 15.85
C GLY A 421 -10.12 -8.32 14.84
N LEU A 422 -9.54 -7.21 15.31
CA LEU A 422 -8.96 -6.18 14.45
C LEU A 422 -7.79 -6.74 13.63
N ARG A 423 -6.91 -7.52 14.27
CA ARG A 423 -5.79 -8.19 13.58
C ARG A 423 -6.30 -9.20 12.55
N GLU A 424 -7.34 -9.95 12.85
CA GLU A 424 -7.97 -10.89 11.92
C GLU A 424 -8.50 -10.17 10.67
N VAL A 425 -9.35 -9.14 10.86
CA VAL A 425 -9.90 -8.33 9.76
C VAL A 425 -8.80 -7.69 8.92
N CYS A 426 -7.79 -7.07 9.55
CA CYS A 426 -6.70 -6.44 8.82
C CYS A 426 -5.84 -7.45 8.05
N SER A 427 -5.53 -8.60 8.66
CA SER A 427 -4.72 -9.65 8.01
C SER A 427 -5.46 -10.30 6.85
N ASP A 428 -6.76 -10.52 7.00
CA ASP A 428 -7.61 -11.04 5.95
C ASP A 428 -7.69 -10.08 4.76
N LEU A 429 -7.97 -8.79 5.01
CA LEU A 429 -7.97 -7.76 3.96
C LEU A 429 -6.60 -7.61 3.28
N ALA A 430 -5.50 -7.67 4.05
CA ALA A 430 -4.15 -7.61 3.50
C ALA A 430 -3.89 -8.78 2.53
N ALA A 431 -4.31 -10.00 2.89
CA ALA A 431 -4.23 -11.13 1.97
C ALA A 431 -5.15 -10.96 0.75
N GLN A 432 -6.38 -10.46 0.92
CA GLN A 432 -7.29 -10.18 -0.20
C GLN A 432 -6.69 -9.17 -1.20
N LEU A 433 -5.95 -8.16 -0.73
CA LEU A 433 -5.23 -7.20 -1.60
C LEU A 433 -4.23 -7.91 -2.50
N VAL A 434 -3.40 -8.81 -1.96
CA VAL A 434 -2.39 -9.54 -2.76
C VAL A 434 -3.04 -10.52 -3.74
N HIS A 435 -4.06 -11.26 -3.31
CA HIS A 435 -4.83 -12.15 -4.20
C HIS A 435 -5.50 -11.41 -5.36
N ASN A 436 -5.87 -10.14 -5.14
CA ASN A 436 -6.46 -9.29 -6.15
C ASN A 436 -5.44 -8.36 -6.83
N GLY A 437 -4.14 -8.58 -6.63
CA GLY A 437 -3.11 -7.79 -7.27
C GLY A 437 -3.20 -7.82 -8.78
N GLU A 438 -2.73 -6.76 -9.43
CA GLU A 438 -2.80 -6.62 -10.89
C GLU A 438 -2.07 -7.77 -11.60
N GLY A 439 -2.83 -8.56 -12.37
CA GLY A 439 -2.30 -9.73 -13.05
C GLY A 439 -1.83 -10.86 -12.12
N THR A 440 -2.10 -10.81 -10.82
CA THR A 440 -1.70 -11.88 -9.87
C THR A 440 -2.37 -13.20 -10.24
N GLN A 441 -1.55 -14.23 -10.42
CA GLN A 441 -1.97 -15.64 -10.55
C GLN A 441 -1.53 -16.48 -9.36
N HIS A 442 -0.41 -16.13 -8.72
CA HIS A 442 0.08 -16.80 -7.52
C HIS A 442 0.32 -15.79 -6.41
N VAL A 443 -0.15 -16.11 -5.21
CA VAL A 443 0.28 -15.42 -4.00
C VAL A 443 1.43 -16.19 -3.37
N ILE A 444 2.53 -15.50 -3.09
CA ILE A 444 3.74 -16.01 -2.46
C ILE A 444 3.69 -15.61 -0.98
N ARG A 445 3.81 -16.58 -0.08
CA ARG A 445 3.91 -16.34 1.37
C ARG A 445 5.31 -16.69 1.84
N VAL A 446 6.09 -15.68 2.24
CA VAL A 446 7.45 -15.86 2.74
C VAL A 446 7.48 -15.72 4.25
N ALA A 447 7.73 -16.82 4.95
CA ALA A 447 8.01 -16.84 6.38
C ALA A 447 9.52 -16.85 6.61
N VAL A 448 10.04 -15.82 7.28
CA VAL A 448 11.45 -15.69 7.65
C VAL A 448 11.58 -15.88 9.16
N THR A 449 12.50 -16.73 9.60
CA THR A 449 12.80 -16.98 11.01
C THR A 449 14.31 -17.00 11.27
N GLY A 450 14.70 -16.82 12.53
CA GLY A 450 16.12 -16.84 12.92
C GLY A 450 16.88 -15.57 12.55
N ALA A 451 16.18 -14.49 12.21
CA ALA A 451 16.78 -13.18 11.97
C ALA A 451 17.19 -12.51 13.29
N VAL A 452 18.02 -11.48 13.23
CA VAL A 452 18.45 -10.72 14.42
C VAL A 452 17.28 -10.06 15.13
N ASP A 453 16.32 -9.53 14.35
CA ASP A 453 15.07 -8.94 14.81
C ASP A 453 13.98 -9.06 13.72
N ASP A 454 12.72 -8.77 14.08
CA ASP A 454 11.57 -8.86 13.17
C ASP A 454 11.70 -7.88 12.00
N ALA A 455 12.33 -6.73 12.22
CA ALA A 455 12.57 -5.74 11.16
C ALA A 455 13.47 -6.31 10.06
N THR A 456 14.54 -7.02 10.44
CA THR A 456 15.45 -7.71 9.52
C THR A 456 14.74 -8.85 8.82
N ALA A 457 13.98 -9.67 9.55
CA ALA A 457 13.18 -10.75 8.96
C ALA A 457 12.23 -10.20 7.88
N LYS A 458 11.56 -9.08 8.17
CA LYS A 458 10.64 -8.40 7.25
C LYS A 458 11.34 -7.84 6.01
N ARG A 459 12.53 -7.24 6.16
CA ARG A 459 13.35 -6.77 5.02
C ARG A 459 13.76 -7.94 4.12
N VAL A 460 14.16 -9.07 4.69
CA VAL A 460 14.48 -10.29 3.92
C VAL A 460 13.23 -10.82 3.20
N GLY A 461 12.09 -10.91 3.90
CA GLY A 461 10.82 -11.35 3.30
C GLY A 461 10.39 -10.47 2.13
N ARG A 462 10.42 -9.14 2.30
CA ARG A 462 10.16 -8.16 1.24
C ARG A 462 11.10 -8.31 0.06
N ALA A 463 12.40 -8.46 0.32
CA ALA A 463 13.35 -8.69 -0.75
C ALA A 463 13.00 -9.94 -1.56
N VAL A 464 12.59 -11.04 -0.92
CA VAL A 464 12.18 -12.26 -1.64
C VAL A 464 10.93 -12.02 -2.49
N VAL A 465 9.84 -11.48 -1.92
CA VAL A 465 8.59 -11.27 -2.67
C VAL A 465 8.71 -10.24 -3.78
N ASN A 466 9.63 -9.27 -3.67
CA ASN A 466 9.88 -8.25 -4.70
C ASN A 466 10.95 -8.66 -5.71
N GLY A 467 11.53 -9.86 -5.62
CA GLY A 467 12.58 -10.31 -6.54
C GLY A 467 12.02 -10.64 -7.93
N PRO A 468 12.27 -9.84 -8.99
CA PRO A 468 11.59 -10.03 -10.29
C PRO A 468 11.83 -11.41 -10.90
N LEU A 469 13.07 -11.92 -10.81
CA LEU A 469 13.40 -13.26 -11.27
C LEU A 469 12.59 -14.33 -10.53
N PHE A 470 12.45 -14.21 -9.21
CA PHE A 470 11.70 -15.19 -8.43
C PHE A 470 10.20 -15.10 -8.72
N LYS A 471 9.64 -13.88 -8.76
CA LYS A 471 8.26 -13.62 -9.16
C LYS A 471 7.93 -14.24 -10.53
N CYS A 472 8.80 -14.08 -11.54
CA CYS A 472 8.61 -14.69 -12.85
C CYS A 472 8.72 -16.22 -12.84
N ALA A 473 9.58 -16.80 -11.99
CA ALA A 473 9.69 -18.24 -11.88
C ALA A 473 8.40 -18.85 -11.30
N VAL A 474 7.84 -18.21 -10.28
CA VAL A 474 6.54 -18.58 -9.71
C VAL A 474 5.42 -18.46 -10.76
N ALA A 475 5.33 -17.34 -11.49
CA ALA A 475 4.35 -17.17 -12.58
C ALA A 475 4.45 -18.30 -13.63
N GLY A 476 5.68 -18.73 -13.96
CA GLY A 476 5.94 -19.79 -14.92
C GLY A 476 5.73 -21.21 -14.37
N ASN A 477 5.31 -21.38 -13.11
CA ASN A 477 5.29 -22.67 -12.41
C ASN A 477 6.65 -23.40 -12.47
N ASP A 478 7.73 -22.63 -12.57
CA ASP A 478 9.12 -23.08 -12.65
C ASP A 478 9.72 -23.09 -11.23
N PRO A 479 10.04 -24.26 -10.65
CA PRO A 479 10.65 -24.37 -9.33
C PRO A 479 12.12 -23.96 -9.35
N ASN A 480 12.41 -22.75 -9.81
CA ASN A 480 13.75 -22.19 -9.95
C ASN A 480 14.30 -21.72 -8.59
N VAL A 481 14.57 -22.66 -7.71
CA VAL A 481 14.97 -22.40 -6.31
C VAL A 481 16.27 -21.61 -6.20
N GLY A 482 17.12 -21.63 -7.22
CA GLY A 482 18.33 -20.81 -7.29
C GLY A 482 18.02 -19.31 -7.25
N ARG A 483 16.92 -18.87 -7.86
CA ARG A 483 16.49 -17.46 -7.83
C ARG A 483 16.04 -17.04 -6.42
N LEU A 484 15.39 -17.94 -5.68
CA LEU A 484 15.04 -17.72 -4.27
C LEU A 484 16.30 -17.59 -3.41
N ILE A 485 17.20 -18.57 -3.45
CA ILE A 485 18.43 -18.56 -2.64
C ILE A 485 19.31 -17.37 -2.99
N GLY A 486 19.45 -17.03 -4.28
CA GLY A 486 20.17 -15.85 -4.72
C GLY A 486 19.59 -14.55 -4.13
N LYS A 487 18.26 -14.44 -4.06
CA LYS A 487 17.60 -13.25 -3.50
C LYS A 487 17.72 -13.17 -1.98
N VAL A 488 17.58 -14.29 -1.26
CA VAL A 488 17.88 -14.39 0.18
C VAL A 488 19.33 -13.95 0.45
N GLY A 489 20.29 -14.48 -0.31
CA GLY A 489 21.69 -14.11 -0.19
C GLY A 489 21.96 -12.62 -0.44
N GLN A 490 21.30 -12.02 -1.45
CA GLN A 490 21.38 -10.59 -1.71
C GLN A 490 20.86 -9.78 -0.52
N ALA A 491 19.70 -10.14 0.03
CA ALA A 491 19.08 -9.43 1.14
C ALA A 491 19.98 -9.47 2.38
N LEU A 492 20.48 -10.66 2.75
CA LEU A 492 21.39 -10.81 3.89
C LEU A 492 22.70 -10.05 3.70
N GLY A 493 23.24 -10.06 2.48
CA GLY A 493 24.45 -9.30 2.15
C GLY A 493 24.28 -7.79 2.36
N ALA A 494 23.10 -7.24 2.04
CA ALA A 494 22.76 -5.84 2.29
C ALA A 494 22.66 -5.50 3.78
N GLU A 495 22.23 -6.46 4.61
CA GLU A 495 22.21 -6.37 6.08
C GLU A 495 23.60 -6.55 6.72
N GLY A 496 24.67 -6.64 5.91
CA GLY A 496 26.01 -6.94 6.40
C GLY A 496 26.19 -8.37 6.91
N THR A 497 25.19 -9.23 6.74
CA THR A 497 25.24 -10.64 7.12
C THR A 497 25.95 -11.43 6.01
N ARG A 498 27.11 -11.97 6.33
CA ARG A 498 27.77 -12.95 5.46
C ARG A 498 27.45 -14.35 5.96
N LEU A 499 26.60 -15.07 5.23
CA LEU A 499 26.57 -16.52 5.35
C LEU A 499 27.97 -17.01 4.96
N GLY A 500 28.75 -17.49 5.93
CA GLY A 500 30.07 -18.03 5.64
C GLY A 500 29.98 -19.18 4.63
N MET A 501 31.09 -19.50 3.95
CA MET A 501 31.16 -20.66 3.02
C MET A 501 30.91 -22.02 3.68
N ALA A 502 30.61 -22.03 4.99
CA ALA A 502 30.21 -23.18 5.77
C ALA A 502 29.02 -22.83 6.71
N GLY A 503 28.05 -22.02 6.29
CA GLY A 503 26.84 -21.71 7.07
C GLY A 503 25.84 -22.87 7.03
N PRO A 504 25.79 -23.76 8.05
CA PRO A 504 25.02 -25.00 7.97
C PRO A 504 23.55 -24.82 8.34
N ASP A 505 23.20 -23.70 8.98
CA ASP A 505 21.92 -23.57 9.68
C ASP A 505 20.84 -22.80 8.89
N CYS A 506 21.18 -22.30 7.68
CA CYS A 506 20.17 -21.72 6.80
C CYS A 506 19.42 -22.84 6.06
N THR A 507 18.11 -22.89 6.28
CA THR A 507 17.21 -23.84 5.63
C THR A 507 16.13 -23.09 4.88
N CYS A 508 15.97 -23.42 3.60
CA CYS A 508 14.87 -22.89 2.79
C CYS A 508 13.97 -24.03 2.33
N ARG A 509 12.65 -23.79 2.36
CA ARG A 509 11.63 -24.76 1.92
C ARG A 509 10.62 -24.07 1.01
N ILE A 510 10.04 -24.83 0.08
CA ILE A 510 8.89 -24.40 -0.73
C ILE A 510 7.84 -25.51 -0.66
N GLY A 511 6.59 -25.17 -0.31
CA GLY A 511 5.51 -26.15 -0.19
C GLY A 511 5.83 -27.30 0.77
N GLY A 512 6.63 -27.03 1.81
CA GLY A 512 7.10 -28.05 2.75
C GLY A 512 8.27 -28.91 2.26
N GLU A 513 8.75 -28.75 1.03
CA GLU A 513 9.95 -29.45 0.54
C GLU A 513 11.21 -28.63 0.86
N ALA A 514 12.18 -29.23 1.56
CA ALA A 514 13.48 -28.61 1.74
C ALA A 514 14.19 -28.48 0.40
N ILE A 515 14.60 -27.26 0.02
CA ILE A 515 15.29 -26.95 -1.24
C ILE A 515 16.76 -26.60 -1.03
N PHE A 516 17.10 -26.12 0.17
CA PHE A 516 18.45 -25.76 0.58
C PHE A 516 18.58 -26.01 2.08
N GLU A 517 19.60 -26.75 2.48
CA GLU A 517 19.93 -27.04 3.87
C GLU A 517 21.39 -27.48 3.96
N ASN A 518 22.04 -27.31 5.11
CA ASN A 518 23.43 -27.72 5.31
C ASN A 518 24.40 -27.17 4.24
N GLY A 519 24.15 -25.94 3.78
CA GLY A 519 24.99 -25.24 2.79
C GLY A 519 24.91 -25.78 1.36
N LYS A 520 23.90 -26.59 1.01
CA LYS A 520 23.74 -27.17 -0.34
C LYS A 520 22.27 -27.24 -0.76
N PHE A 521 22.04 -27.27 -2.08
CA PHE A 521 20.73 -27.60 -2.63
C PHE A 521 20.41 -29.08 -2.38
N THR A 522 19.14 -29.37 -2.11
CA THR A 522 18.64 -30.74 -1.90
C THR A 522 17.63 -31.12 -2.96
N LEU A 523 17.93 -30.88 -4.24
CA LEU A 523 17.04 -31.17 -5.36
C LEU A 523 17.28 -32.56 -5.95
N ASP A 524 16.21 -33.20 -6.38
CA ASP A 524 16.18 -34.37 -7.23
C ASP A 524 14.99 -34.28 -8.19
N ALA A 525 14.95 -35.15 -9.20
CA ALA A 525 13.91 -35.10 -10.25
C ALA A 525 12.48 -35.26 -9.70
N GLU A 526 12.28 -36.03 -8.63
CA GLU A 526 10.96 -36.22 -8.03
C GLU A 526 10.56 -35.01 -7.18
N LYS A 527 11.52 -34.40 -6.47
CA LYS A 527 11.29 -33.17 -5.73
C LYS A 527 10.96 -32.01 -6.66
N GLU A 528 11.65 -31.86 -7.79
CA GLU A 528 11.31 -30.84 -8.78
C GLU A 528 9.89 -31.01 -9.32
N LYS A 529 9.43 -32.24 -9.56
CA LYS A 529 8.04 -32.51 -9.93
C LYS A 529 7.06 -32.10 -8.83
N ARG A 530 7.35 -32.42 -7.56
CA ARG A 530 6.49 -32.03 -6.41
C ARG A 530 6.43 -30.51 -6.24
N LEU A 531 7.57 -29.82 -6.38
CA LEU A 531 7.63 -28.36 -6.36
C LEU A 531 6.82 -27.73 -7.49
N SER A 532 6.97 -28.21 -8.73
CA SER A 532 6.17 -27.70 -9.87
C SER A 532 4.68 -27.99 -9.68
N ALA A 533 4.31 -29.15 -9.12
CA ALA A 533 2.92 -29.47 -8.81
C ALA A 533 2.35 -28.53 -7.73
N HIS A 534 3.12 -28.20 -6.70
CA HIS A 534 2.73 -27.22 -5.67
C HIS A 534 2.49 -25.82 -6.27
N LEU A 535 3.39 -25.34 -7.14
CA LEU A 535 3.19 -24.06 -7.84
C LEU A 535 1.89 -24.07 -8.66
N LYS A 536 1.67 -25.12 -9.47
CA LYS A 536 0.46 -25.26 -10.29
C LYS A 536 -0.82 -25.34 -9.47
N PHE A 537 -0.76 -25.99 -8.32
CA PHE A 537 -1.90 -26.08 -7.41
C PHE A 537 -2.25 -24.72 -6.79
N ALA A 538 -1.25 -23.87 -6.53
CA ALA A 538 -1.46 -22.53 -5.99
C ALA A 538 -1.90 -21.49 -7.04
N ALA A 539 -1.77 -21.79 -8.34
CA ALA A 539 -2.15 -20.91 -9.44
C ALA A 539 -3.67 -20.65 -9.48
N ALA A 540 -4.04 -19.40 -9.74
CA ALA A 540 -5.41 -18.96 -9.98
C ALA A 540 -5.53 -18.23 -11.32
N ASP A 541 -6.71 -18.30 -11.95
CA ASP A 541 -7.01 -17.56 -13.17
C ASP A 541 -7.19 -16.07 -12.85
N SER A 542 -6.31 -15.24 -13.41
CA SER A 542 -6.27 -13.81 -13.19
C SER A 542 -7.38 -13.04 -13.93
N SER A 543 -8.11 -13.67 -14.85
CA SER A 543 -9.21 -13.03 -15.58
C SER A 543 -10.53 -13.00 -14.79
N LEU A 544 -10.66 -13.82 -13.74
CA LEU A 544 -11.88 -13.96 -12.96
C LEU A 544 -12.20 -12.70 -12.13
N LYS A 545 -13.49 -12.41 -12.00
CA LYS A 545 -14.05 -11.33 -11.17
C LYS A 545 -14.41 -11.79 -9.75
N TYR A 546 -13.77 -12.87 -9.30
CA TYR A 546 -13.83 -13.40 -7.95
C TYR A 546 -12.56 -14.23 -7.69
N PRO A 547 -12.16 -14.45 -6.43
CA PRO A 547 -11.08 -15.36 -6.11
C PRO A 547 -11.59 -16.81 -6.17
N PRO A 548 -11.12 -17.68 -7.08
CA PRO A 548 -11.58 -19.08 -7.09
C PRO A 548 -11.14 -19.84 -5.83
N HIS A 549 -10.04 -19.43 -5.22
CA HIS A 549 -9.51 -19.93 -3.95
C HIS A 549 -8.48 -18.93 -3.40
N ARG A 550 -7.97 -19.20 -2.19
CA ARG A 550 -6.92 -18.39 -1.54
C ARG A 550 -5.65 -19.17 -1.17
N ARG A 551 -5.34 -20.20 -1.97
CA ARG A 551 -4.09 -20.95 -1.91
C ARG A 551 -2.87 -20.05 -2.16
N VAL A 552 -1.73 -20.44 -1.59
CA VAL A 552 -0.48 -19.69 -1.68
C VAL A 552 0.70 -20.62 -1.99
N VAL A 553 1.73 -20.04 -2.62
CA VAL A 553 3.07 -20.63 -2.69
C VAL A 553 3.79 -20.35 -1.38
N ASP A 554 3.77 -21.33 -0.49
CA ASP A 554 4.49 -21.28 0.78
C ASP A 554 6.01 -21.36 0.60
N VAL A 555 6.72 -20.38 1.16
CA VAL A 555 8.18 -20.27 1.19
C VAL A 555 8.63 -20.06 2.63
N GLU A 556 9.51 -20.92 3.12
CA GLU A 556 10.10 -20.83 4.44
C GLU A 556 11.60 -20.51 4.30
N VAL A 557 12.09 -19.53 5.06
CA VAL A 557 13.50 -19.13 5.12
C VAL A 557 13.93 -19.06 6.58
N CYS A 558 14.58 -20.11 7.07
CA CYS A 558 15.22 -20.13 8.37
C CYS A 558 16.68 -19.70 8.21
N LEU A 559 17.12 -18.65 8.91
CA LEU A 559 18.46 -18.06 8.76
C LEU A 559 19.52 -18.72 9.65
N GLY A 560 19.13 -19.53 10.63
CA GLY A 560 20.06 -20.32 11.45
C GLY A 560 20.97 -19.53 12.40
N GLY A 561 20.84 -18.21 12.47
CA GLY A 561 21.75 -17.32 13.21
C GLY A 561 21.49 -17.23 14.72
N GLY A 562 20.58 -18.04 15.28
CA GLY A 562 20.21 -18.01 16.70
C GLY A 562 19.45 -16.75 17.15
N GLY A 563 19.09 -15.85 16.23
CA GLY A 563 18.26 -14.69 16.52
C GLY A 563 16.78 -15.07 16.70
N SER A 564 16.03 -14.21 17.40
CA SER A 564 14.59 -14.43 17.67
C SER A 564 13.67 -13.77 16.63
N GLY A 565 14.24 -13.05 15.67
CA GLY A 565 13.50 -12.27 14.69
C GLY A 565 12.73 -13.13 13.71
N GLN A 566 11.47 -12.76 13.47
CA GLN A 566 10.57 -13.44 12.56
C GLN A 566 9.63 -12.47 11.83
N ALA A 567 9.24 -12.82 10.62
CA ALA A 567 8.24 -12.09 9.87
C ALA A 567 7.57 -12.99 8.82
N VAL A 568 6.31 -12.70 8.52
CA VAL A 568 5.63 -13.22 7.34
C VAL A 568 5.37 -12.06 6.40
N VAL A 569 5.72 -12.23 5.12
CA VAL A 569 5.43 -11.26 4.06
C VAL A 569 4.68 -11.96 2.95
N LEU A 570 3.57 -11.37 2.50
CA LEU A 570 2.86 -11.83 1.32
C LEU A 570 3.29 -11.01 0.10
N GLY A 571 3.36 -11.65 -1.05
CA GLY A 571 3.38 -10.92 -2.30
C GLY A 571 2.84 -11.71 -3.47
N SER A 572 2.92 -11.16 -4.66
CA SER A 572 2.42 -11.80 -5.88
C SER A 572 3.56 -12.29 -6.77
N ASP A 573 3.21 -13.04 -7.82
CA ASP A 573 4.08 -13.27 -8.96
C ASP A 573 4.17 -12.04 -9.89
N LEU A 574 4.89 -12.16 -11.02
CA LEU A 574 5.02 -11.10 -12.04
C LEU A 574 4.62 -11.69 -13.38
N THR A 575 3.47 -11.27 -13.89
CA THR A 575 2.85 -11.83 -15.10
C THR A 575 2.87 -10.84 -16.27
N THR A 576 2.60 -11.34 -17.47
CA THR A 576 2.42 -10.48 -18.66
C THR A 576 1.24 -9.53 -18.49
N GLU A 577 0.17 -9.96 -17.80
CA GLU A 577 -1.01 -9.14 -17.56
C GLU A 577 -0.70 -7.91 -16.71
N TYR A 578 0.15 -8.03 -15.68
CA TYR A 578 0.65 -6.88 -14.92
C TYR A 578 1.29 -5.82 -15.84
N VAL A 579 2.13 -6.26 -16.78
CA VAL A 579 2.80 -5.36 -17.74
C VAL A 579 1.79 -4.69 -18.67
N LEU A 580 0.79 -5.42 -19.17
CA LEU A 580 -0.24 -4.85 -20.06
C LEU A 580 -1.11 -3.81 -19.34
N ILE A 581 -1.60 -4.12 -18.13
CA ILE A 581 -2.41 -3.20 -17.32
C ILE A 581 -1.67 -1.88 -17.09
N ASN A 582 -0.39 -1.96 -16.73
CA ASN A 582 0.39 -0.78 -16.38
C ASN A 582 0.98 -0.03 -17.59
N ALA A 583 1.11 -0.69 -18.74
CA ALA A 583 1.49 -0.03 -20.00
C ALA A 583 0.34 0.82 -20.57
N ASP A 584 -0.91 0.39 -20.39
CA ASP A 584 -2.10 0.99 -21.01
C ASP A 584 -2.98 1.82 -20.03
N TYR A 585 -2.53 2.05 -18.79
CA TYR A 585 -3.35 2.63 -17.71
C TYR A 585 -4.01 3.98 -18.04
N ARG A 586 -3.40 4.78 -18.92
CA ARG A 586 -3.86 6.14 -19.30
C ARG A 586 -4.34 6.27 -20.75
N SER A 587 -4.29 5.20 -21.53
CA SER A 587 -4.59 5.21 -22.97
C SER A 587 -6.02 4.83 -23.31
#